data_AF-A0A1I3DGH6-F1
#
_entry.id   AF-A0A1I3DGH6-F1
#
_cell.length_a   1.000
_cell.length_b   1.000
_cell.length_c   1.000
_cell.angle_alpha   90.00
_cell.angle_beta   90.00
_cell.angle_gamma   90.00
#
_symmetry.space_group_name_H-M   'P 1'
#
loop_
_entity.id
_entity.type
_entity.pdbx_description
1 polymer ?
#
loop_
_entity_poly.entity_id
_entity_poly.type
_entity_poly.pdbx_seq_one_letter_code
_entity_poly.pdbx_strand_id
1 'polypeptide(L)'
;MKFLSNLFLIAAFSVSILSCKSISTNQFHSATIVKDCSGTYLRTAEKVDYLVCNSELLKDKKEGEKVSVNFKMTTECPERNGEIRCMLYHENKGLVRISSFK
;
A
#
# COMPACT_ATOMS: atom_id res chain seq x y z
N MET A 1 38.05 40.14 22.35
CA MET A 1 37.21 39.16 23.07
C MET A 1 36.07 39.93 23.74
N LYS A 2 34.88 39.91 23.13
CA LYS A 2 33.64 40.45 23.68
C LYS A 2 32.62 39.31 23.67
N PHE A 3 32.42 38.77 24.86
CA PHE A 3 31.15 38.33 25.42
C PHE A 3 30.11 37.71 24.47
N LEU A 4 30.05 36.38 24.50
CA LEU A 4 28.88 35.63 25.01
C LEU A 4 27.58 36.46 25.12
N SER A 5 26.87 36.63 24.01
CA SER A 5 25.47 37.07 24.00
C SER A 5 24.87 36.79 22.62
N ASN A 6 24.63 35.52 22.32
CA ASN A 6 23.57 35.09 21.41
C ASN A 6 23.28 33.62 21.70
N LEU A 7 22.77 33.45 22.91
CA LEU A 7 22.06 32.27 23.38
C LEU A 7 20.76 32.15 22.56
N PHE A 8 20.59 31.00 21.93
CA PHE A 8 19.30 30.35 21.62
C PHE A 8 18.27 31.22 20.89
N LEU A 9 18.13 31.04 19.58
CA LEU A 9 16.84 31.15 18.90
C LEU A 9 16.93 30.44 17.54
N ILE A 10 16.18 29.33 17.43
CA ILE A 10 15.53 28.82 16.20
C ILE A 10 16.53 28.30 15.13
N ALA A 11 16.69 27.00 14.93
CA ALA A 11 15.63 26.16 14.41
C ALA A 11 15.85 24.70 14.84
N ALA A 12 14.89 24.18 15.61
CA ALA A 12 14.62 22.76 15.61
C ALA A 12 14.10 22.40 14.20
N PHE A 13 15.02 22.17 13.28
CA PHE A 13 14.72 21.49 12.02
C PHE A 13 14.46 20.05 12.41
N SER A 14 13.21 19.78 12.79
CA SER A 14 12.68 18.43 12.97
C SER A 14 12.87 17.71 11.64
N VAL A 15 13.98 16.96 11.54
CA VAL A 15 14.24 16.02 10.47
C VAL A 15 13.12 15.00 10.53
N SER A 16 12.07 15.27 9.77
CA SER A 16 11.02 14.31 9.51
C SER A 16 11.69 13.20 8.72
N ILE A 17 12.06 12.13 9.42
CA ILE A 17 12.54 10.90 8.82
C ILE A 17 11.42 10.34 7.94
N LEU A 18 11.44 10.73 6.67
CA LEU A 18 10.68 10.09 5.61
C LEU A 18 11.26 8.68 5.45
N SER A 19 10.80 7.74 6.29
CA SER A 19 11.13 6.33 6.13
C SER A 19 10.34 5.80 4.95
N CYS A 20 10.95 5.87 3.77
CA CYS A 20 10.41 5.22 2.58
C CYS A 20 10.70 3.73 2.70
N LYS A 21 9.79 2.98 3.33
CA LYS A 21 9.93 1.53 3.48
C LYS A 21 9.51 0.85 2.17
N SER A 22 10.49 0.31 1.45
CA SER A 22 10.22 -0.48 0.25
C SER A 22 9.56 -1.81 0.63
N ILE A 23 8.44 -2.14 0.00
CA ILE A 23 7.81 -3.46 0.16
C ILE A 23 8.68 -4.51 -0.50
N SER A 24 9.15 -5.48 0.28
CA SER A 24 9.90 -6.63 -0.22
C SER A 24 8.98 -7.58 -0.98
N THR A 25 9.29 -7.81 -2.25
CA THR A 25 8.54 -8.67 -3.18
C THR A 25 8.71 -10.16 -2.94
N ASN A 26 9.63 -10.58 -2.05
CA ASN A 26 9.90 -11.98 -1.74
C ASN A 26 9.44 -12.40 -0.34
N GLN A 27 8.62 -11.58 0.32
CA GLN A 27 8.11 -11.85 1.66
C GLN A 27 6.59 -12.03 1.64
N PHE A 28 6.09 -12.90 2.51
CA PHE A 28 4.66 -12.96 2.82
C PHE A 28 4.26 -11.78 3.69
N HIS A 29 3.30 -11.01 3.20
CA HIS A 29 2.72 -9.87 3.91
C HIS A 29 1.37 -10.28 4.50
N SER A 30 1.14 -9.91 5.75
CA SER A 30 -0.20 -9.96 6.33
C SER A 30 -1.00 -8.78 5.78
N ALA A 31 -2.10 -9.07 5.10
CA ALA A 31 -2.96 -8.07 4.48
C ALA A 31 -4.42 -8.34 4.82
N THR A 32 -5.20 -7.27 4.89
CA THR A 32 -6.66 -7.34 5.02
C THR A 32 -7.28 -7.16 3.64
N ILE A 33 -8.25 -8.00 3.30
CA ILE A 33 -9.01 -7.89 2.06
C ILE A 33 -9.96 -6.70 2.16
N VAL A 34 -9.88 -5.81 1.19
CA VAL A 34 -10.83 -4.69 1.03
C VAL A 34 -11.43 -4.76 -0.37
N LYS A 35 -12.75 -4.74 -0.46
CA LYS A 35 -13.54 -4.89 -1.68
C LYS A 35 -14.53 -3.76 -1.75
N ASP A 36 -14.54 -3.09 -2.90
CA ASP A 36 -15.59 -2.16 -3.26
C ASP A 36 -15.86 -2.24 -4.77
N CYS A 37 -16.73 -1.36 -5.26
CA CYS A 37 -17.11 -1.35 -6.67
C CYS A 37 -16.00 -0.85 -7.61
N SER A 38 -14.88 -0.33 -7.09
CA SER A 38 -13.68 0.06 -7.83
C SER A 38 -12.61 -1.03 -7.87
N GLY A 39 -12.70 -2.05 -7.01
CA GLY A 39 -11.91 -3.27 -7.13
C GLY A 39 -11.71 -4.04 -5.83
N THR A 40 -10.77 -4.98 -5.87
CA THR A 40 -10.27 -5.70 -4.69
C THR A 40 -8.85 -5.26 -4.38
N TYR A 41 -8.58 -5.01 -3.09
CA TYR A 41 -7.36 -4.44 -2.57
C TYR A 41 -6.77 -5.32 -1.46
N LEU A 42 -5.44 -5.24 -1.34
CA LEU A 42 -4.71 -5.74 -0.18
C LEU A 42 -4.31 -4.55 0.69
N ARG A 43 -4.91 -4.45 1.87
CA ARG A 43 -4.55 -3.45 2.88
C ARG A 43 -3.47 -4.00 3.80
N THR A 44 -2.27 -3.43 3.75
CA THR A 44 -1.17 -3.84 4.64
C THR A 44 -1.43 -3.42 6.08
N ALA A 45 -0.63 -3.94 7.01
CA ALA A 45 -0.65 -3.52 8.42
C ALA A 45 -0.39 -2.01 8.61
N GLU A 46 0.31 -1.38 7.68
CA GLU A 46 0.61 0.06 7.67
C GLU A 46 -0.55 0.90 7.08
N LYS A 47 -1.74 0.28 6.88
CA LYS A 47 -2.94 0.88 6.28
C LYS A 47 -2.73 1.39 4.86
N VAL A 48 -1.83 0.74 4.13
CA VAL A 48 -1.54 1.05 2.74
C VAL A 48 -2.27 0.06 1.85
N ASP A 49 -3.02 0.60 0.88
CA ASP A 49 -3.80 -0.22 -0.04
C ASP A 49 -3.08 -0.41 -1.37
N TYR A 50 -3.13 -1.63 -1.87
CA TYR A 50 -2.62 -2.03 -3.17
C TYR A 50 -3.74 -2.67 -3.98
N LEU A 51 -3.92 -2.20 -5.21
CA LEU A 51 -4.97 -2.70 -6.09
C LEU A 51 -4.52 -4.01 -6.74
N VAL A 52 -5.31 -5.07 -6.58
CA VAL A 52 -4.96 -6.40 -7.08
C VAL A 52 -5.37 -6.55 -8.54
N CYS A 53 -4.44 -6.96 -9.41
CA CYS A 53 -4.74 -7.29 -10.80
C CYS A 53 -5.51 -8.61 -10.92
N ASN A 54 -4.94 -9.69 -10.37
CA ASN A 54 -5.50 -11.04 -10.40
C ASN A 54 -6.49 -11.28 -9.24
N SER A 55 -7.49 -10.39 -9.12
CA SER A 55 -8.45 -10.36 -8.00
C SER A 55 -9.33 -11.61 -7.90
N GLU A 56 -9.46 -12.38 -8.98
CA GLU A 56 -10.16 -13.68 -9.01
C GLU A 56 -9.59 -14.69 -7.99
N LEU A 57 -8.31 -14.60 -7.63
CA LEU A 57 -7.71 -15.43 -6.59
C LEU A 57 -8.27 -15.14 -5.19
N LEU A 58 -8.95 -14.01 -5.03
CA LEU A 58 -9.55 -13.53 -3.78
C LEU A 58 -11.08 -13.60 -3.82
N LYS A 59 -11.70 -14.21 -4.83
CA LYS A 59 -13.17 -14.25 -4.96
C LYS A 59 -13.86 -14.86 -3.74
N ASP A 60 -13.29 -15.93 -3.19
CA ASP A 60 -13.82 -16.66 -2.02
C ASP A 60 -13.43 -16.01 -0.68
N LYS A 61 -12.59 -14.96 -0.72
CA LYS A 61 -12.14 -14.22 0.46
C LYS A 61 -13.15 -13.13 0.83
N LYS A 62 -13.46 -13.01 2.11
CA LYS A 62 -14.47 -12.04 2.58
C LYS A 62 -13.88 -10.65 2.79
N GLU A 63 -14.73 -9.64 2.73
CA GLU A 63 -14.38 -8.29 3.18
C GLU A 63 -13.84 -8.34 4.61
N GLY A 64 -12.72 -7.67 4.88
CA GLY A 64 -12.07 -7.65 6.19
C GLY A 64 -11.30 -8.93 6.55
N GLU A 65 -11.30 -9.97 5.69
CA GLU A 65 -10.54 -11.19 5.95
C GLU A 65 -9.03 -10.88 5.95
N LYS A 66 -8.30 -11.45 6.91
CA LYS A 66 -6.83 -11.38 6.94
C LYS A 66 -6.25 -12.55 6.17
N VAL A 67 -5.35 -12.25 5.24
CA VAL A 67 -4.61 -13.22 4.42
C VAL A 67 -3.12 -13.00 4.55
N SER A 68 -2.34 -14.07 4.36
CA SER A 68 -0.89 -13.99 4.24
C SER A 68 -0.51 -14.28 2.78
N VAL A 69 -0.03 -13.26 2.07
CA VAL A 69 0.18 -13.30 0.62
C VAL A 69 1.54 -12.76 0.24
N ASN A 70 2.15 -13.35 -0.77
CA ASN A 70 3.27 -12.76 -1.48
C ASN A 70 2.73 -12.12 -2.77
N PHE A 71 3.17 -10.91 -3.08
CA PHE A 71 2.80 -10.21 -4.31
C PHE A 71 3.97 -9.41 -4.86
N LYS A 72 3.88 -9.06 -6.14
CA LYS A 72 4.83 -8.18 -6.84
C LYS A 72 4.14 -6.93 -7.33
N MET A 73 4.84 -5.80 -7.26
CA MET A 73 4.39 -4.57 -7.92
C MET A 73 4.37 -4.78 -9.44
N THR A 74 3.39 -4.19 -10.11
CA THR A 74 3.26 -4.19 -11.57
C THR A 74 2.80 -2.82 -12.05
N THR A 75 3.08 -2.49 -13.30
CA THR A 75 2.62 -1.25 -13.94
C THR A 75 1.30 -1.45 -14.69
N GLU A 76 0.92 -2.70 -14.95
CA GLU A 76 -0.21 -3.04 -15.81
C GLU A 76 -1.05 -4.18 -15.19
N CYS A 77 -2.37 -4.11 -15.42
CA CYS A 77 -3.34 -5.17 -15.16
C CYS A 77 -4.22 -5.39 -16.41
N PRO A 78 -3.75 -6.11 -17.44
CA PRO A 78 -4.53 -6.33 -18.67
C PRO A 78 -5.89 -7.00 -18.41
N GLU A 79 -6.01 -7.77 -17.33
CA GLU A 79 -7.27 -8.43 -16.93
C GLU A 79 -8.38 -7.43 -16.63
N ARG A 80 -8.00 -6.20 -16.29
CA ARG A 80 -8.93 -5.15 -15.88
C ARG A 80 -9.39 -4.27 -17.05
N ASN A 81 -8.90 -4.54 -18.26
CA ASN A 81 -9.27 -3.82 -19.46
C ASN A 81 -10.71 -4.17 -19.87
N GLY A 82 -11.55 -3.15 -20.06
CA GLY A 82 -12.95 -3.35 -20.42
C GLY A 82 -13.88 -3.76 -19.26
N GLU A 83 -13.35 -3.95 -18.05
CA GLU A 83 -14.19 -4.17 -16.87
C GLU A 83 -14.95 -2.89 -16.49
N ILE A 84 -16.28 -2.99 -16.47
CA ILE A 84 -17.15 -1.90 -16.00
C ILE A 84 -17.04 -1.84 -14.47
N ARG A 85 -16.53 -0.71 -13.98
CA ARG A 85 -16.43 -0.37 -12.55
C ARG A 85 -17.21 0.89 -12.24
N CYS A 86 -17.56 1.07 -10.98
CA CYS A 86 -18.13 2.34 -10.53
C CYS A 86 -17.07 3.46 -10.56
N MET A 87 -17.51 4.72 -10.61
CA MET A 87 -16.64 5.91 -10.54
C MET A 87 -16.25 6.28 -9.10
N LEU A 88 -15.91 5.27 -8.28
CA LEU A 88 -15.42 5.49 -6.92
C LEU A 88 -13.89 5.64 -6.95
N TYR A 89 -13.39 6.73 -6.39
CA TYR A 89 -11.95 6.88 -6.16
C TYR A 89 -11.56 6.21 -4.85
N HIS A 90 -10.72 5.17 -4.95
CA HIS A 90 -10.10 4.49 -3.80
C HIS A 90 -8.59 4.70 -3.86
N GLU A 91 -8.03 5.44 -2.89
CA GLU A 91 -6.60 5.72 -2.82
C GLU A 91 -5.79 4.43 -2.67
N ASN A 92 -4.79 4.22 -3.52
CA ASN A 92 -3.90 3.07 -3.44
C ASN A 92 -2.48 3.45 -3.90
N LYS A 93 -1.47 2.71 -3.44
CA LYS A 93 -0.05 2.96 -3.77
C LYS A 93 0.41 2.32 -5.08
N GLY A 94 -0.49 1.65 -5.79
CA GLY A 94 -0.20 1.04 -7.08
C GLY A 94 -0.82 -0.34 -7.26
N LEU A 95 -0.45 -0.95 -8.38
CA LEU A 95 -0.97 -2.24 -8.82
C LEU A 95 -0.06 -3.36 -8.33
N VAL A 96 -0.68 -4.45 -7.88
CA VAL A 96 0.03 -5.65 -7.44
C VAL A 96 -0.56 -6.90 -8.08
N ARG A 97 0.32 -7.88 -8.31
CA ARG A 97 -0.05 -9.23 -8.72
C ARG A 97 0.32 -10.20 -7.62
N ILE A 98 -0.66 -10.97 -7.14
CA ILE A 98 -0.43 -12.01 -6.13
C ILE A 98 0.39 -13.12 -6.77
N SER A 99 1.50 -13.47 -6.12
CA SER A 99 2.40 -14.56 -6.51
C SER A 99 2.01 -15.87 -5.84
N SER A 100 1.67 -15.84 -4.55
CA SER A 100 1.32 -17.04 -3.77
C SER A 100 0.61 -16.69 -2.46
N PHE A 101 -0.10 -17.67 -1.92
CA PHE A 101 -0.69 -17.66 -0.58
C PHE A 101 0.14 -18.53 0.36
N LYS A 102 0.08 -18.26 1.66
CA LYS A 102 0.64 -19.13 2.71
C LYS A 102 -0.41 -20.10 3.22
#